data_AF-A0A0G1U4V1-F1
#
_entry.id   AF-A0A0G1U4V1-F1
#
_cell.length_a   1.000
_cell.length_b   1.000
_cell.length_c   1.000
_cell.angle_alpha   90.00
_cell.angle_beta   90.00
_cell.angle_gamma   90.00
#
_symmetry.space_group_name_H-M   'P 1'
#
loop_
_entity.id
_entity.type
_entity.pdbx_description
1 polymer ?
#
loop_
_entity_poly.entity_id
_entity_poly.type
_entity_poly.pdbx_seq_one_letter_code
_entity_poly.pdbx_strand_id
1 'polypeptide(L)'
;MKALVKVLSCDIGQTPASIPLVDGKAIVAKGRPHRGRFENEVFVIDDLGLPLEQIVTAGLKAAEATGLSTLTVPTLRMGVMAGARETKAQAAVAIARAIKDFVAQQGPESSVREISVVTFRDPEAERMLKAELL
;
A
#
# COMPACT_ATOMS: atom_id res chain seq x y z
N MET A 1 -21.22 -7.71 23.75
CA MET A 1 -20.81 -7.50 22.34
C MET A 1 -19.61 -8.40 22.05
N LYS A 2 -19.74 -9.34 21.10
CA LYS A 2 -18.63 -10.23 20.68
C LYS A 2 -17.88 -9.58 19.53
N ALA A 3 -16.58 -9.34 19.69
CA ALA A 3 -15.71 -8.91 18.60
C ALA A 3 -15.46 -10.11 17.67
N LEU A 4 -15.91 -10.02 16.42
CA LEU A 4 -15.67 -11.01 15.39
C LEU A 4 -14.32 -10.70 14.71
N VAL A 5 -13.27 -11.44 15.03
CA VAL A 5 -11.99 -11.39 14.31
C VAL A 5 -12.08 -12.35 13.14
N LYS A 6 -12.05 -11.83 11.91
CA LYS A 6 -12.08 -12.62 10.67
C LYS A 6 -10.71 -12.49 10.00
N VAL A 7 -9.91 -13.55 10.05
CA VAL A 7 -8.68 -13.67 9.26
C VAL A 7 -9.10 -13.98 7.83
N LEU A 8 -8.71 -13.12 6.89
CA LEU A 8 -8.93 -13.33 5.46
C LEU A 8 -7.64 -13.88 4.86
N SER A 9 -7.68 -15.15 4.47
CA SER A 9 -6.67 -15.77 3.60
C SER A 9 -7.01 -15.40 2.16
N CYS A 10 -6.05 -14.85 1.42
CA CYS A 10 -6.18 -14.57 -0.01
C CYS A 10 -5.59 -15.75 -0.79
N ASP A 11 -6.45 -16.55 -1.42
CA ASP A 11 -6.04 -17.51 -2.44
C ASP A 11 -5.80 -16.76 -3.75
N ILE A 12 -4.54 -16.61 -4.15
CA ILE A 12 -4.17 -16.05 -5.45
C ILE A 12 -4.53 -17.10 -6.51
N GLY A 13 -5.76 -17.05 -7.03
CA GLY A 13 -6.22 -17.89 -8.12
C GLY A 13 -5.28 -17.81 -9.33
N GLN A 14 -4.86 -18.98 -9.81
CA GLN A 14 -3.83 -19.17 -10.84
C GLN A 14 -4.09 -18.37 -12.12
N THR A 15 -3.06 -17.66 -12.60
CA THR A 15 -3.03 -17.02 -13.92
C THR A 15 -2.10 -17.87 -14.83
N PRO A 16 -2.47 -18.19 -16.09
CA PRO A 16 -1.59 -18.89 -17.00
C PRO A 16 -0.49 -17.95 -17.52
N ALA A 17 0.74 -18.46 -17.64
CA ALA A 17 2.02 -17.78 -17.87
C ALA A 17 2.64 -17.15 -16.61
N SER A 18 3.85 -17.59 -16.26
CA SER A 18 4.63 -17.12 -15.11
C SER A 18 4.95 -15.64 -15.27
N ILE A 19 4.13 -14.76 -14.69
CA ILE A 19 4.48 -13.36 -14.52
C ILE A 19 5.69 -13.34 -13.59
N PRO A 20 6.88 -12.90 -14.04
CA PRO A 20 8.04 -12.83 -13.14
C PRO A 20 7.69 -11.84 -12.02
N LEU A 21 7.76 -12.34 -10.78
CA LEU A 21 7.63 -11.55 -9.57
C LEU A 21 8.98 -10.90 -9.34
N VAL A 22 9.05 -9.60 -9.62
CA VAL A 22 10.27 -8.80 -9.51
C VAL A 22 10.00 -7.71 -8.50
N ASP A 23 10.95 -7.46 -7.62
CA ASP A 23 10.83 -6.42 -6.58
C ASP A 23 10.41 -5.06 -7.18
N GLY A 24 9.44 -4.41 -6.55
CA GLY A 24 8.81 -3.17 -7.02
C GLY A 24 7.77 -3.33 -8.14
N LYS A 25 7.54 -4.54 -8.66
CA LYS A 25 6.50 -4.77 -9.67
C LYS A 25 5.11 -4.66 -9.04
N ALA A 26 4.24 -3.87 -9.65
CA ALA A 26 2.85 -3.74 -9.25
C ALA A 26 1.90 -4.57 -10.15
N ILE A 27 0.89 -5.18 -9.53
CA ILE A 27 -0.16 -5.98 -10.18
C ILE A 27 -1.51 -5.47 -9.66
N VAL A 28 -2.40 -5.06 -10.57
CA VAL A 28 -3.74 -4.58 -10.21
C VAL A 28 -4.77 -5.69 -10.46
N ALA A 29 -5.44 -6.14 -9.41
CA ALA A 29 -6.55 -7.08 -9.48
C ALA A 29 -7.88 -6.33 -9.38
N LYS A 30 -8.67 -6.34 -10.46
CA LYS A 30 -9.98 -5.66 -10.52
C LYS A 30 -11.15 -6.61 -10.30
N GLY A 31 -12.18 -6.14 -9.58
CA GLY A 31 -13.52 -6.74 -9.57
C GLY A 31 -13.61 -8.16 -9.01
N ARG A 32 -12.68 -8.57 -8.15
CA ARG A 32 -12.74 -9.91 -7.52
C ARG A 32 -13.62 -9.88 -6.27
N PRO A 33 -14.51 -10.88 -6.08
CA PRO A 33 -15.25 -11.01 -4.84
C PRO A 33 -14.30 -11.23 -3.67
N HIS A 34 -14.29 -10.30 -2.73
CA HIS A 34 -13.59 -10.46 -1.46
C HIS A 34 -14.47 -9.94 -0.32
N ARG A 35 -14.09 -10.24 0.92
CA ARG A 35 -14.86 -9.83 2.11
C ARG A 35 -14.53 -8.42 2.61
N GLY A 36 -13.58 -7.72 1.97
CA GLY A 36 -13.26 -6.31 2.22
C GLY A 36 -14.28 -5.34 1.62
N ARG A 37 -14.11 -4.04 1.94
CA ARG A 37 -14.91 -2.92 1.39
C ARG A 37 -14.29 -2.26 0.16
N PHE A 38 -13.13 -2.74 -0.28
CA PHE A 38 -12.47 -2.28 -1.50
C PHE A 38 -13.10 -2.96 -2.74
N GLU A 39 -12.83 -2.46 -3.93
CA GLU A 39 -13.28 -3.10 -5.19
C GLU A 39 -12.11 -3.69 -5.97
N ASN A 40 -10.92 -3.15 -5.73
CA ASN A 40 -9.70 -3.44 -6.45
C ASN A 40 -8.55 -3.58 -5.45
N GLU A 41 -7.58 -4.42 -5.78
CA GLU A 41 -6.37 -4.63 -4.98
C GLU A 41 -5.15 -4.32 -5.84
N VAL A 42 -4.20 -3.57 -5.28
CA VAL A 42 -2.91 -3.30 -5.91
C VAL A 42 -1.84 -4.03 -5.11
N PHE A 43 -1.31 -5.10 -5.69
CA PHE A 43 -0.19 -5.84 -5.12
C PHE A 43 1.10 -5.22 -5.61
N VAL A 44 2.05 -4.96 -4.72
CA VAL A 44 3.42 -4.62 -5.10
C VAL A 44 4.31 -5.71 -4.54
N ILE A 45 5.16 -6.29 -5.38
CA ILE A 45 6.14 -7.28 -4.95
C ILE A 45 7.20 -6.56 -4.14
N ASP A 46 7.41 -7.04 -2.92
CA ASP A 46 8.35 -6.49 -1.96
C ASP A 46 9.27 -7.60 -1.47
N ASP A 47 10.43 -7.71 -2.10
CA ASP A 47 11.49 -8.66 -1.73
C ASP A 47 12.58 -7.97 -0.87
N LEU A 48 12.27 -6.80 -0.30
CA LEU A 48 13.19 -5.96 0.51
C LEU A 48 14.45 -5.48 -0.22
N GLY A 49 14.54 -5.60 -1.55
CA GLY A 49 15.67 -5.14 -2.37
C GLY A 49 15.61 -3.65 -2.69
N LEU A 50 14.39 -3.08 -2.75
CA LEU A 50 14.13 -1.66 -2.96
C LEU A 50 13.79 -0.92 -1.66
N PRO A 51 14.11 0.39 -1.58
CA PRO A 51 13.61 1.27 -0.52
C PRO A 51 12.08 1.27 -0.49
N LEU A 52 11.50 1.30 0.71
CA LEU A 52 10.03 1.29 0.86
C LEU A 52 9.33 2.40 0.09
N GLU A 53 9.96 3.57 -0.02
CA GLU A 53 9.45 4.70 -0.81
C GLU A 53 9.15 4.28 -2.26
N GLN A 54 10.04 3.52 -2.90
CA GLN A 54 9.86 3.06 -4.27
C GLN A 54 8.74 2.03 -4.39
N ILE A 55 8.57 1.16 -3.39
CA ILE A 55 7.48 0.19 -3.32
C ILE A 55 6.12 0.92 -3.25
N VAL A 56 6.01 1.91 -2.37
CA VAL A 56 4.79 2.72 -2.23
C VAL A 56 4.51 3.49 -3.53
N THR A 57 5.52 4.16 -4.11
CA THR A 57 5.37 4.88 -5.37
C THR A 57 4.94 3.96 -6.52
N ALA A 58 5.46 2.74 -6.61
CA ALA A 58 5.06 1.78 -7.63
C ALA A 58 3.57 1.43 -7.52
N GLY A 59 3.07 1.19 -6.30
CA GLY A 59 1.65 0.94 -6.05
C GLY A 59 0.76 2.12 -6.42
N LEU A 60 1.14 3.34 -6.01
CA LEU A 60 0.39 4.57 -6.32
C LEU A 60 0.31 4.82 -7.83
N LYS A 61 1.44 4.66 -8.55
CA LYS A 61 1.48 4.81 -10.01
C LYS A 61 0.65 3.75 -10.73
N ALA A 62 0.68 2.51 -10.27
CA ALA A 62 -0.15 1.45 -10.85
C ALA A 62 -1.64 1.71 -10.64
N ALA A 63 -2.02 2.22 -9.47
CA ALA A 63 -3.39 2.60 -9.20
C ALA A 63 -3.88 3.73 -10.13
N GLU A 64 -3.09 4.80 -10.25
CA GLU A 64 -3.36 5.94 -11.14
C GLU A 64 -3.50 5.51 -12.60
N ALA A 65 -2.56 4.68 -13.10
CA ALA A 65 -2.60 4.16 -14.47
C ALA A 65 -3.86 3.33 -14.77
N THR A 66 -4.59 2.89 -13.74
CA THR A 66 -5.84 2.14 -13.89
C THR A 66 -7.11 2.92 -13.59
N GLY A 67 -6.97 4.23 -13.30
CA GLY A 67 -8.08 5.16 -13.08
C GLY A 67 -8.73 5.06 -11.70
N LEU A 68 -8.02 4.57 -10.68
CA LEU A 68 -8.56 4.43 -9.33
C LEU A 68 -8.57 5.78 -8.61
N SER A 69 -9.70 6.12 -7.98
CA SER A 69 -9.90 7.44 -7.37
C SER A 69 -9.59 7.52 -5.88
N THR A 70 -9.89 6.47 -5.12
CA THR A 70 -9.67 6.43 -3.67
C THR A 70 -8.75 5.27 -3.34
N LEU A 71 -7.61 5.57 -2.72
CA LEU A 71 -6.59 4.60 -2.37
C LEU A 71 -6.52 4.45 -0.85
N THR A 72 -6.30 3.22 -0.41
CA THR A 72 -6.02 2.91 1.00
C THR A 72 -4.68 2.19 1.08
N VAL A 73 -3.72 2.77 1.78
CA VAL A 73 -2.36 2.24 1.94
C VAL A 73 -2.21 1.68 3.36
N PRO A 74 -1.83 0.41 3.55
CA PRO A 74 -1.56 -0.13 4.87
C PRO A 74 -0.21 0.37 5.42
N THR A 75 0.03 0.13 6.71
CA THR A 75 1.32 0.36 7.37
C THR A 75 2.37 -0.66 6.92
N LEU A 76 2.97 -0.43 5.75
CA LEU A 76 3.99 -1.30 5.15
C LEU A 76 5.30 -1.27 5.94
N ARG A 77 5.90 -2.44 6.17
CA ARG A 77 7.18 -2.65 6.91
C ARG A 77 7.24 -2.01 8.32
N MET A 78 6.12 -1.66 8.94
CA MET A 78 6.06 -1.09 10.30
C MET A 78 5.69 -2.10 11.39
N GLY A 79 5.26 -3.30 11.01
CA GLY A 79 4.90 -4.40 11.91
C GLY A 79 6.04 -5.42 12.06
N VAL A 80 5.73 -6.71 11.83
CA VAL A 80 6.71 -7.82 11.96
C VAL A 80 7.94 -7.68 11.06
N MET A 81 7.84 -6.89 10.00
CA MET A 81 8.93 -6.62 9.06
C MET A 81 9.78 -5.39 9.43
N ALA A 82 9.46 -4.70 10.53
CA ALA A 82 10.22 -3.53 10.96
C ALA A 82 11.67 -3.91 11.29
N GLY A 83 12.62 -3.14 10.76
CA GLY A 83 14.06 -3.38 10.90
C GLY A 83 14.65 -4.36 9.89
N ALA A 84 13.84 -5.01 9.06
CA ALA A 84 14.36 -5.89 7.99
C ALA A 84 15.15 -5.09 6.93
N ARG A 85 14.72 -3.86 6.66
CA ARG A 85 15.47 -2.88 5.85
C ARG A 85 15.37 -1.48 6.46
N GLU A 86 14.15 -0.99 6.67
CA GLU A 86 13.88 0.27 7.37
C GLU A 86 13.46 0.01 8.81
N THR A 87 13.91 0.85 9.74
CA THR A 87 13.27 0.96 11.06
C THR A 87 11.83 1.45 10.92
N LYS A 88 11.00 1.23 11.95
CA LYS A 88 9.59 1.69 11.95
C LYS A 88 9.44 3.19 11.65
N ALA A 89 10.31 4.02 12.21
CA ALA A 89 10.33 5.47 11.96
C ALA A 89 10.72 5.79 10.51
N GLN A 90 11.76 5.13 9.98
CA GLN A 90 12.16 5.31 8.57
C GLN A 90 11.06 4.85 7.60
N ALA A 91 10.34 3.78 7.93
CA ALA A 91 9.20 3.32 7.14
C ALA A 91 8.05 4.35 7.12
N ALA A 92 7.73 4.98 8.25
CA ALA A 92 6.74 6.06 8.31
C ALA A 92 7.13 7.24 7.40
N VAL A 93 8.39 7.69 7.48
CA VAL A 93 8.92 8.77 6.63
C VAL A 93 8.86 8.38 5.15
N ALA A 94 9.24 7.14 4.80
CA ALA A 94 9.24 6.65 3.42
C ALA A 94 7.83 6.59 2.82
N ILE A 95 6.84 6.12 3.60
CA ILE A 95 5.43 6.11 3.18
C ILE A 95 4.94 7.55 2.95
N ALA A 96 5.18 8.44 3.91
CA ALA A 96 4.73 9.82 3.83
C ALA A 96 5.37 10.57 2.65
N ARG A 97 6.68 10.40 2.45
CA ARG A 97 7.39 10.99 1.30
C ARG A 97 6.83 10.48 -0.01
N ALA A 98 6.68 9.17 -0.19
CA ALA A 98 6.14 8.61 -1.43
C ALA A 98 4.74 9.15 -1.76
N ILE A 99 3.88 9.32 -0.75
CA ILE A 99 2.54 9.91 -0.92
C ILE A 99 2.64 11.40 -1.27
N LYS A 100 3.44 12.18 -0.54
CA LYS A 100 3.63 13.62 -0.77
C LYS A 100 4.20 13.89 -2.16
N ASP A 101 5.22 13.15 -2.55
CA ASP A 101 5.87 13.29 -3.86
C ASP A 101 4.92 12.86 -4.98
N PHE A 102 4.15 11.78 -4.79
CA PHE A 102 3.12 11.39 -5.74
C PHE A 102 2.09 12.51 -5.91
N VAL A 103 1.51 13.04 -4.83
CA VAL A 103 0.52 14.12 -4.88
C VAL A 103 1.09 15.39 -5.50
N ALA A 104 2.34 15.77 -5.19
CA ALA A 104 2.99 16.94 -5.76
C ALA A 104 3.27 16.82 -7.27
N GLN A 105 3.48 15.59 -7.76
CA GLN A 105 3.67 15.31 -9.18
C GLN A 105 2.35 15.21 -9.94
N GLN A 106 1.23 14.99 -9.24
CA GLN A 106 -0.08 14.90 -9.85
C GLN A 106 -0.65 16.28 -10.19
N GLY A 107 -1.15 16.41 -11.42
CA GLY A 107 -1.91 17.57 -11.87
C GLY A 107 -3.42 17.44 -11.61
N PRO A 108 -4.23 18.41 -12.04
CA PRO A 108 -5.70 18.37 -11.89
C PRO A 108 -6.35 17.14 -12.56
N GLU A 109 -5.69 16.58 -13.58
CA GLU A 109 -6.12 15.41 -14.34
C GLU A 109 -5.92 14.07 -13.62
N SER A 110 -5.26 14.06 -12.46
CA SER A 110 -5.05 12.83 -11.68
C SER A 110 -6.37 12.14 -11.36
N SER A 111 -6.43 10.83 -11.62
CA SER A 111 -7.58 10.01 -11.25
C SER A 111 -7.71 9.86 -9.74
N VAL A 112 -6.58 9.75 -9.04
CA VAL A 112 -6.51 9.66 -7.58
C VAL A 112 -6.91 11.00 -6.94
N ARG A 113 -7.95 10.97 -6.13
CA ARG A 113 -8.52 12.11 -5.40
C ARG A 113 -8.32 12.01 -3.89
N GLU A 114 -8.20 10.80 -3.36
CA GLU A 114 -8.05 10.57 -1.93
C GLU A 114 -7.08 9.42 -1.66
N ILE A 115 -6.17 9.62 -0.71
CA ILE A 115 -5.27 8.59 -0.21
C ILE A 115 -5.43 8.55 1.31
N SER A 116 -5.89 7.41 1.82
CA SER A 116 -5.96 7.12 3.24
C SER A 116 -4.83 6.16 3.65
N VAL A 117 -4.27 6.32 4.85
CA VAL A 117 -3.32 5.36 5.43
C VAL A 117 -3.99 4.65 6.61
N VAL A 118 -3.97 3.32 6.60
CA VAL A 118 -4.61 2.50 7.65
C VAL A 118 -3.58 1.98 8.64
N THR A 119 -3.84 2.29 9.91
CA THR A 119 -3.16 1.70 11.07
C THR A 119 -4.10 0.73 11.79
N PHE A 120 -3.58 -0.39 12.29
CA PHE A 120 -4.39 -1.36 13.03
C PHE A 120 -3.77 -1.63 14.39
N ARG A 121 -4.42 -1.12 15.45
CA ARG A 121 -4.01 -1.31 16.85
C ARG A 121 -2.55 -0.92 17.12
N ASP A 122 -2.06 0.09 16.41
CA ASP A 122 -0.69 0.59 16.53
C ASP A 122 -0.70 2.12 16.69
N PRO A 123 -0.91 2.62 17.93
CA PRO A 123 -0.97 4.07 18.18
C PRO A 123 0.37 4.76 17.92
N GLU A 124 1.48 4.03 17.99
CA GLU A 124 2.79 4.57 17.68
C GLU A 124 2.94 4.83 16.17
N ALA A 125 2.59 3.85 15.33
CA ALA A 125 2.59 4.02 13.88
C ALA A 125 1.65 5.15 13.45
N GLU A 126 0.46 5.23 14.06
CA GLU A 126 -0.49 6.31 13.81
C GLU A 126 0.12 7.68 14.13
N ARG A 127 0.76 7.82 15.29
CA ARG A 127 1.43 9.07 15.70
C ARG A 127 2.55 9.45 14.73
N MET A 128 3.38 8.50 14.32
CA MET A 128 4.47 8.75 13.37
C MET A 128 3.94 9.19 12.01
N LEU A 129 2.97 8.46 11.46
CA LEU A 129 2.38 8.80 10.16
C LEU A 129 1.67 10.15 10.18
N LYS A 130 0.97 10.48 11.27
CA LYS A 130 0.35 11.81 11.45
C LYS A 130 1.39 12.92 11.45
N ALA A 131 2.50 12.75 12.15
CA ALA A 131 3.57 13.75 12.21
C ALA A 131 4.24 13.98 10.85
N GLU A 132 4.27 12.95 9.99
CA GLU A 132 4.89 13.03 8.67
C GLU A 132 3.91 13.45 7.57
N LEU A 133 2.60 13.28 7.73
CA LEU A 133 1.58 13.57 6.71
C LEU A 133 0.83 14.90 6.93
N LEU A 134 0.72 15.38 8.17
CA LEU A 134 -0.02 16.58 8.57
C LEU A 134 0.95 17.69 9.02
#